data_AF-A0A1V6CRV1-F1
#
_entry.id   AF-A0A1V6CRV1-F1
#
_cell.length_a   1.000
_cell.length_b   1.000
_cell.length_c   1.000
_cell.angle_alpha   90.00
_cell.angle_beta   90.00
_cell.angle_gamma   90.00
#
_symmetry.space_group_name_H-M   'P 1'
#
loop_
_entity.id
_entity.type
_entity.pdbx_description
1 polymer ?
#
loop_
_entity_poly.entity_id
_entity_poly.type
_entity_poly.pdbx_seq_one_letter_code
_entity_poly.pdbx_strand_id
1 'polypeptide(L)'
;MVWELGFGSWVLLQPERVNAYAQAVIRTLQADEHQRGCLMEEWVLKGDLQYAASMERLADREEERFILLAMHQTLVERGLCLRQPTEKGNLLVFPSYYRRERPDIVEFPAVHATYRFTGFLDELYATLVVRLHHTAPFQQEQLWRDAADFRTNTGRQLGIRLTRRAQGAGEIDVYFESAIPDEEKIIFCKYVHEHLLRQGRDVVRLRHYVCGHCGTAVGNRELAMKRLGDWLQGRPPEGESGGRVKLCRGNGEPTIICAGCEEQVKLWDEMEKCFASTEIQQRVRDMQEEAAIVLTNQSKERVLVGEVISTVALADQICREFTVSDQGIDMEIEFTNDAYEATGAKLYLQLKSGDSYLRERKGDGAEVFTIKDERHARYWVSQAFPVFLVIRDGEGEVRWMRIDDYLKRESDDGRKAVRRIVFDGERFDVMSVRRWRETILGRKKPPAVAPQRLVIEPPSSAP
;
A
#
# COMPACT_ATOMS: atom_id res chain seq x y z
N MET A 1 -15.45 -20.54 7.71
CA MET A 1 -15.41 -19.09 7.43
C MET A 1 -15.21 -18.96 5.94
N VAL A 2 -15.96 -18.11 5.25
CA VAL A 2 -15.92 -17.99 3.78
C VAL A 2 -15.41 -16.59 3.46
N TRP A 3 -14.46 -16.46 2.53
CA TRP A 3 -13.85 -15.17 2.16
C TRP A 3 -14.05 -14.88 0.67
N GLU A 4 -14.84 -13.86 0.36
CA GLU A 4 -15.00 -13.34 -1.00
C GLU A 4 -13.76 -12.56 -1.45
N LEU A 5 -13.22 -12.90 -2.62
CA LEU A 5 -12.08 -12.17 -3.19
C LEU A 5 -12.53 -10.83 -3.73
N GLY A 6 -11.63 -9.83 -3.68
CA GLY A 6 -11.89 -8.52 -4.26
C GLY A 6 -12.00 -8.51 -5.79
N PHE A 7 -11.76 -9.66 -6.43
CA PHE A 7 -11.77 -9.84 -7.88
C PHE A 7 -12.45 -11.15 -8.31
N GLY A 8 -13.01 -11.16 -9.52
CA GLY A 8 -13.44 -12.34 -10.26
C GLY A 8 -14.62 -13.09 -9.68
N SER A 9 -15.36 -12.49 -8.74
CA SER A 9 -16.48 -13.10 -8.01
C SER A 9 -16.14 -14.45 -7.34
N TRP A 10 -14.86 -14.66 -7.00
CA TRP A 10 -14.41 -15.90 -6.37
C TRP A 10 -14.67 -15.89 -4.87
N VAL A 11 -14.92 -17.09 -4.35
CA VAL A 11 -15.14 -17.31 -2.93
C VAL A 11 -14.18 -18.37 -2.42
N LEU A 12 -13.25 -17.98 -1.55
CA LEU A 12 -12.35 -18.89 -0.85
C LEU A 12 -13.10 -19.63 0.26
N LEU A 13 -13.21 -20.95 0.10
CA LEU A 13 -13.76 -21.84 1.11
C LEU A 13 -12.76 -22.17 2.23
N GLN A 14 -11.46 -22.01 1.97
CA GLN A 14 -10.37 -22.23 2.93
C GLN A 14 -9.43 -21.01 3.00
N PRO A 15 -9.85 -19.92 3.68
CA PRO A 15 -9.03 -18.72 3.92
C PRO A 15 -7.64 -19.01 4.46
N GLU A 16 -7.49 -20.08 5.23
CA GLU A 16 -6.25 -20.49 5.88
C GLU A 16 -5.13 -20.77 4.86
N ARG A 17 -5.50 -21.10 3.61
CA ARG A 17 -4.53 -21.28 2.52
C ARG A 17 -3.79 -19.99 2.19
N VAL A 18 -4.48 -18.84 2.17
CA VAL A 18 -3.83 -17.53 1.94
C VAL A 18 -2.75 -17.29 3.01
N ASN A 19 -3.04 -17.61 4.27
CA ASN A 19 -2.06 -17.51 5.35
C ASN A 19 -0.88 -18.47 5.15
N ALA A 20 -1.12 -19.70 4.69
CA ALA A 20 -0.05 -20.67 4.42
C ALA A 20 0.90 -20.17 3.31
N TYR A 21 0.37 -19.61 2.22
CA TYR A 21 1.19 -19.00 1.18
C TYR A 21 1.92 -17.74 1.68
N ALA A 22 1.28 -16.92 2.53
CA ALA A 22 1.96 -15.78 3.17
C ALA A 22 3.14 -16.24 4.05
N GLN A 23 3.02 -17.38 4.74
CA GLN A 23 4.14 -17.99 5.46
C GLN A 23 5.26 -18.47 4.52
N ALA A 24 4.94 -18.94 3.31
CA ALA A 24 5.94 -19.27 2.30
C ALA A 24 6.70 -18.02 1.80
N VAL A 25 6.00 -16.88 1.62
CA VAL A 25 6.64 -15.59 1.34
C VAL A 25 7.60 -15.22 2.46
N ILE A 26 7.15 -15.28 3.71
CA ILE A 26 7.99 -15.00 4.88
C ILE A 26 9.24 -15.90 4.86
N ARG A 27 9.09 -17.21 4.75
CA ARG A 27 10.23 -18.15 4.70
C ARG A 27 11.22 -17.80 3.60
N THR A 28 10.73 -17.44 2.41
CA THR A 28 11.56 -17.00 1.29
C THR A 28 12.38 -15.76 1.65
N LEU A 29 11.76 -14.75 2.27
CA LEU A 29 12.45 -13.56 2.76
C LEU A 29 13.49 -13.90 3.83
N GLN A 30 13.19 -14.88 4.69
CA GLN A 30 14.07 -15.30 5.77
C GLN A 30 15.30 -16.09 5.28
N ALA A 31 15.21 -16.72 4.11
CA ALA A 31 16.29 -17.49 3.51
C ALA A 31 17.19 -16.67 2.59
N ASP A 32 16.85 -15.41 2.27
CA ASP A 32 17.72 -14.52 1.49
C ASP A 32 19.01 -14.25 2.26
N GLU A 33 20.12 -14.77 1.74
CA GLU A 33 21.47 -14.59 2.30
C GLU A 33 21.85 -13.10 2.43
N HIS A 34 21.32 -12.27 1.53
CA HIS A 34 21.58 -10.84 1.51
C HIS A 34 20.69 -10.05 2.48
N GLN A 35 19.75 -10.72 3.15
CA GLN A 35 18.94 -10.15 4.23
C GLN A 35 18.16 -8.88 3.82
N ARG A 36 17.78 -8.78 2.55
CA ARG A 36 17.23 -7.55 1.97
C ARG A 36 15.75 -7.33 2.27
N GLY A 37 15.07 -8.31 2.87
CA GLY A 37 13.65 -8.21 3.18
C GLY A 37 12.80 -7.84 1.97
N CYS A 38 13.23 -8.22 0.76
CA CYS A 38 12.55 -7.87 -0.47
C CYS A 38 12.45 -9.06 -1.41
N LEU A 39 11.44 -9.04 -2.28
CA LEU A 39 11.14 -10.10 -3.23
C LEU A 39 10.57 -9.51 -4.51
N MET A 40 10.91 -10.06 -5.66
CA MET A 40 10.28 -9.62 -6.91
C MET A 40 8.80 -9.98 -6.91
N GLU A 41 7.94 -9.03 -7.29
CA GLU A 41 6.48 -9.23 -7.37
C GLU A 41 6.16 -10.46 -8.23
N GLU A 42 6.90 -10.64 -9.33
CA GLU A 42 6.76 -11.77 -10.24
C GLU A 42 6.94 -13.14 -9.56
N TRP A 43 7.90 -13.27 -8.63
CA TRP A 43 8.15 -14.54 -7.93
C TRP A 43 7.01 -14.90 -6.98
N VAL A 44 6.42 -13.88 -6.33
CA VAL A 44 5.21 -14.04 -5.51
C VAL A 44 4.05 -14.53 -6.37
N LEU A 45 3.82 -13.91 -7.53
CA LEU A 45 2.72 -14.25 -8.41
C LEU A 45 2.87 -15.61 -9.11
N LYS A 46 4.10 -16.08 -9.32
CA LYS A 46 4.41 -17.43 -9.87
C LYS A 46 4.45 -18.52 -8.79
N GLY A 47 4.47 -18.14 -7.52
CA GLY A 47 4.63 -19.07 -6.40
C GLY A 47 6.03 -19.68 -6.36
N ASP A 48 7.04 -18.96 -6.85
CA ASP A 48 8.47 -19.32 -6.77
C ASP A 48 8.99 -18.99 -5.36
N LEU A 49 8.40 -19.68 -4.37
CA LEU A 49 8.58 -19.45 -2.95
C LEU A 49 9.12 -20.70 -2.25
N GLN A 50 9.65 -20.50 -1.05
CA GLN A 50 10.07 -21.59 -0.16
C GLN A 50 8.91 -22.06 0.71
N TYR A 51 8.41 -23.25 0.42
CA TYR A 51 7.33 -23.89 1.16
C TYR A 51 7.86 -24.76 2.29
N ALA A 52 7.12 -24.82 3.40
CA ALA A 52 7.43 -25.75 4.48
C ALA A 52 7.17 -27.19 4.00
N ALA A 53 7.97 -28.16 4.48
CA ALA A 53 7.75 -29.57 4.16
C ALA A 53 6.37 -30.09 4.62
N SER A 54 5.79 -29.45 5.65
CA SER A 54 4.45 -29.76 6.17
C SER A 54 3.31 -29.10 5.37
N MET A 55 3.62 -28.26 4.38
CA MET A 55 2.64 -27.55 3.58
C MET A 55 2.50 -28.21 2.21
N GLU A 56 1.31 -28.73 1.93
CA GLU A 56 0.96 -29.22 0.60
C GLU A 56 0.62 -28.04 -0.31
N ARG A 57 1.42 -27.86 -1.36
CA ARG A 57 1.15 -26.92 -2.44
C ARG A 57 -0.05 -27.41 -3.24
N LEU A 58 -0.83 -26.48 -3.78
CA LEU A 58 -1.93 -26.83 -4.68
C LEU A 58 -1.41 -27.53 -5.93
N ALA A 59 -2.08 -28.62 -6.32
CA ALA A 59 -1.74 -29.37 -7.52
C ALA A 59 -2.17 -28.60 -8.79
N ASP A 60 -3.32 -27.93 -8.73
CA ASP A 60 -3.81 -27.07 -9.81
C ASP A 60 -3.11 -25.71 -9.77
N ARG A 61 -2.40 -25.39 -10.85
CA ARG A 61 -1.65 -24.15 -11.02
C ARG A 61 -2.56 -22.93 -11.24
N GLU A 62 -3.73 -23.11 -11.85
CA GLU A 62 -4.67 -22.01 -12.05
C GLU A 62 -5.37 -21.67 -10.73
N GLU A 63 -5.80 -22.67 -9.94
CA GLU A 63 -6.32 -22.41 -8.59
C GLU A 63 -5.27 -21.75 -7.69
N GLU A 64 -4.02 -22.25 -7.74
CA GLU A 64 -2.92 -21.66 -6.99
C GLU A 64 -2.71 -20.19 -7.35
N ARG A 65 -2.74 -19.85 -8.64
CA ARG A 65 -2.58 -18.49 -9.14
C ARG A 65 -3.57 -17.52 -8.50
N PHE A 66 -4.82 -17.92 -8.31
CA PHE A 66 -5.82 -17.09 -7.63
C PHE A 66 -5.53 -16.91 -6.15
N ILE A 67 -5.04 -17.94 -5.46
CA ILE A 67 -4.62 -17.81 -4.05
C ILE A 67 -3.43 -16.86 -3.94
N LEU A 68 -2.45 -16.97 -4.84
CA LEU A 68 -1.28 -16.08 -4.86
C LEU A 68 -1.68 -14.62 -5.13
N LEU A 69 -2.61 -14.39 -6.08
CA LEU A 69 -3.17 -13.06 -6.34
C LEU A 69 -3.90 -12.50 -5.13
N ALA A 70 -4.75 -13.29 -4.47
CA ALA A 70 -5.49 -12.89 -3.27
C ALA A 70 -4.56 -12.55 -2.10
N MET A 71 -3.54 -13.38 -1.88
CA MET A 71 -2.49 -13.13 -0.89
C MET A 71 -1.75 -11.83 -1.23
N HIS A 72 -1.28 -11.67 -2.47
CA HIS A 72 -0.55 -10.48 -2.89
C HIS A 72 -1.40 -9.20 -2.72
N GLN A 73 -2.66 -9.22 -3.14
CA GLN A 73 -3.61 -8.13 -2.92
C GLN A 73 -3.70 -7.80 -1.42
N THR A 74 -3.87 -8.80 -0.56
CA THR A 74 -3.97 -8.61 0.89
C THR A 74 -2.72 -7.93 1.46
N LEU A 75 -1.52 -8.31 1.00
CA LEU A 75 -0.25 -7.72 1.46
C LEU A 75 -0.14 -6.23 1.09
N VAL A 76 -0.57 -5.87 -0.13
CA VAL A 76 -0.55 -4.48 -0.62
C VAL A 76 -1.65 -3.65 0.06
N GLU A 77 -2.88 -4.18 0.11
CA GLU A 77 -4.04 -3.50 0.68
C GLU A 77 -3.86 -3.17 2.17
N ARG A 78 -3.26 -4.11 2.92
CA ARG A 78 -2.93 -3.88 4.33
C ARG A 78 -1.70 -3.01 4.55
N GLY A 79 -0.99 -2.61 3.49
CA GLY A 79 0.23 -1.81 3.58
C GLY A 79 1.35 -2.53 4.33
N LEU A 80 1.48 -3.86 4.14
CA LEU A 80 2.53 -4.67 4.76
C LEU A 80 3.83 -4.67 3.95
N CYS A 81 3.77 -4.25 2.69
CA CYS A 81 4.92 -4.12 1.81
C CYS A 81 4.84 -2.86 0.95
N LEU A 82 6.01 -2.36 0.55
CA LEU A 82 6.18 -1.32 -0.44
C LEU A 82 6.33 -1.94 -1.82
N ARG A 83 5.66 -1.38 -2.81
CA ARG A 83 5.82 -1.76 -4.22
C ARG A 83 6.70 -0.73 -4.92
N GLN A 84 7.97 -1.07 -5.14
CA GLN A 84 8.97 -0.18 -5.72
C GLN A 84 9.29 -0.59 -7.16
N PRO A 85 9.08 0.29 -8.16
CA PRO A 85 9.44 -0.02 -9.53
C PRO A 85 10.96 -0.09 -9.69
N THR A 86 11.45 -1.09 -10.41
CA THR A 86 12.86 -1.26 -10.78
C THR A 86 12.97 -1.57 -12.27
N GLU A 87 14.18 -1.54 -12.83
CA GLU A 87 14.42 -1.90 -14.24
C GLU A 87 13.99 -3.34 -14.59
N LYS A 88 13.95 -4.24 -13.59
CA LYS A 88 13.58 -5.66 -13.76
C LYS A 88 12.12 -5.95 -13.41
N GLY A 89 11.35 -4.93 -13.05
CA GLY A 89 9.96 -5.03 -12.59
C GLY A 89 9.79 -4.54 -11.16
N ASN A 90 8.61 -4.76 -10.58
CA ASN A 90 8.34 -4.28 -9.23
C ASN A 90 8.98 -5.17 -8.17
N LEU A 91 9.66 -4.51 -7.23
CA LEU A 91 10.22 -5.11 -6.03
C LEU A 91 9.27 -4.85 -4.85
N LEU A 92 8.85 -5.92 -4.18
CA LEU A 92 8.12 -5.84 -2.93
C LEU A 92 9.12 -5.78 -1.77
N VAL A 93 9.12 -4.68 -1.03
CA VAL A 93 9.98 -4.48 0.14
C VAL A 93 9.13 -4.61 1.40
N PHE A 94 9.53 -5.48 2.32
CA PHE A 94 8.81 -5.76 3.55
C PHE A 94 9.58 -5.18 4.74
N PRO A 95 9.15 -4.02 5.30
CA PRO A 95 9.91 -3.33 6.35
C PRO A 95 10.28 -4.22 7.54
N SER A 96 9.32 -5.03 8.02
CA SER A 96 9.49 -5.86 9.21
C SER A 96 10.35 -7.11 9.00
N TYR A 97 10.69 -7.44 7.75
CA TYR A 97 11.54 -8.58 7.41
C TYR A 97 12.90 -8.15 6.85
N TYR A 98 13.17 -6.86 6.78
CA TYR A 98 14.51 -6.36 6.55
C TYR A 98 15.40 -6.82 7.71
N ARG A 99 16.62 -7.31 7.45
CA ARG A 99 17.43 -7.95 8.50
C ARG A 99 18.81 -7.35 8.67
N ARG A 100 19.21 -6.45 7.77
CA ARG A 100 20.46 -5.69 7.87
C ARG A 100 20.50 -4.95 9.20
N GLU A 101 21.54 -5.21 9.97
CA GLU A 101 21.78 -4.48 11.21
C GLU A 101 22.27 -3.09 10.87
N ARG A 102 21.76 -2.12 11.64
CA ARG A 102 22.26 -0.76 11.60
C ARG A 102 23.66 -0.80 12.25
N PRO A 103 24.73 -0.34 11.57
CA PRO A 103 26.03 -0.17 12.21
C PRO A 103 25.88 0.68 13.47
N ASP A 104 26.68 0.41 14.50
CA ASP A 104 26.70 1.25 15.70
C ASP A 104 27.13 2.67 15.31
N ILE A 105 26.15 3.56 15.15
CA ILE A 105 26.40 4.97 14.90
C ILE A 105 26.67 5.60 16.26
N VAL A 106 27.92 6.00 16.47
CA VAL A 106 28.40 6.61 17.73
C VAL A 106 27.80 8.02 17.95
N GLU A 107 27.20 8.66 16.94
CA GLU A 107 26.95 10.11 16.94
C GLU A 107 25.56 10.64 16.51
N PHE A 108 24.57 9.82 16.15
CA PHE A 108 23.24 10.36 15.77
C PHE A 108 22.09 9.73 16.58
N PRO A 109 21.03 10.49 16.93
CA PRO A 109 20.99 11.75 17.69
C PRO A 109 20.03 11.64 18.91
N ALA A 110 19.89 12.70 19.72
CA ALA A 110 19.03 12.72 20.91
C ALA A 110 17.59 12.30 20.55
N VAL A 111 17.19 11.08 20.94
CA VAL A 111 15.79 10.61 20.80
C VAL A 111 14.89 11.69 21.36
N HIS A 112 13.97 12.18 20.52
CA HIS A 112 13.09 13.29 20.87
C HIS A 112 11.82 12.77 21.57
N ALA A 113 11.27 11.67 21.10
CA ALA A 113 10.11 11.06 21.72
C ALA A 113 10.21 9.54 21.62
N THR A 114 9.73 8.88 22.67
CA THR A 114 9.57 7.43 22.72
C THR A 114 8.09 7.12 22.87
N TYR A 115 7.56 6.24 22.03
CA TYR A 115 6.18 5.78 22.11
C TYR A 115 6.17 4.34 22.59
N ARG A 116 5.57 4.06 23.73
CA ARG A 116 5.31 2.70 24.21
C ARG A 116 3.93 2.27 23.77
N PHE A 117 3.78 1.03 23.32
CA PHE A 117 2.50 0.49 22.88
C PHE A 117 2.49 -1.04 22.96
N THR A 118 1.30 -1.63 22.87
CA THR A 118 1.09 -3.08 22.78
C THR A 118 0.36 -3.43 21.49
N GLY A 119 0.57 -4.65 20.97
CA GLY A 119 -0.13 -5.16 19.78
C GLY A 119 0.77 -5.91 18.80
N PHE A 120 0.36 -5.93 17.52
CA PHE A 120 1.12 -6.56 16.45
C PHE A 120 2.25 -5.64 15.97
N LEU A 121 3.41 -5.72 16.66
CA LEU A 121 4.54 -4.79 16.46
C LEU A 121 5.01 -4.72 15.00
N ASP A 122 5.13 -5.89 14.35
CA ASP A 122 5.61 -5.96 12.97
C ASP A 122 4.61 -5.35 11.98
N GLU A 123 3.31 -5.48 12.22
CA GLU A 123 2.28 -4.83 11.40
C GLU A 123 2.30 -3.31 11.60
N LEU A 124 2.32 -2.86 12.85
CA LEU A 124 2.36 -1.43 13.19
C LEU A 124 3.58 -0.71 12.60
N TYR A 125 4.74 -1.36 12.65
CA TYR A 125 5.97 -0.84 12.07
C TYR A 125 5.92 -0.85 10.54
N ALA A 126 5.50 -1.96 9.92
CA ALA A 126 5.38 -2.04 8.46
C ALA A 126 4.44 -0.97 7.91
N THR A 127 3.24 -0.84 8.47
CA THR A 127 2.24 0.12 8.01
C THR A 127 2.71 1.56 8.22
N LEU A 128 3.44 1.85 9.31
CA LEU A 128 4.01 3.18 9.56
C LEU A 128 5.06 3.52 8.50
N VAL A 129 6.02 2.62 8.26
CA VAL A 129 7.09 2.84 7.25
C VAL A 129 6.49 2.97 5.86
N VAL A 130 5.53 2.11 5.50
CA VAL A 130 4.85 2.14 4.20
C VAL A 130 4.12 3.45 3.98
N ARG A 131 3.39 3.94 4.99
CA ARG A 131 2.66 5.22 4.90
C ARG A 131 3.60 6.42 4.84
N LEU A 132 4.68 6.41 5.62
CA LEU A 132 5.71 7.45 5.58
C LEU A 132 6.39 7.53 4.20
N HIS A 133 6.65 6.40 3.55
CA HIS A 133 7.20 6.36 2.19
C HIS A 133 6.32 7.08 1.15
N HIS A 134 5.00 7.02 1.31
CA HIS A 134 4.04 7.69 0.43
C HIS A 134 3.68 9.12 0.87
N THR A 135 4.39 9.66 1.84
CA THR A 135 4.14 11.00 2.40
C THR A 135 5.14 12.00 1.83
N ALA A 136 4.68 12.99 1.05
CA ALA A 136 5.54 13.81 0.20
C ALA A 136 6.73 14.51 0.88
N PRO A 137 6.66 14.98 2.14
CA PRO A 137 7.81 15.57 2.84
C PRO A 137 8.93 14.60 3.23
N PHE A 138 8.69 13.28 3.15
CA PHE A 138 9.61 12.25 3.64
C PHE A 138 10.03 11.32 2.51
N GLN A 139 11.30 11.39 2.13
CA GLN A 139 11.89 10.49 1.15
C GLN A 139 12.57 9.34 1.89
N GLN A 140 12.21 8.09 1.59
CA GLN A 140 12.88 6.95 2.21
C GLN A 140 14.36 6.92 1.81
N GLU A 141 15.24 6.77 2.80
CA GLU A 141 16.68 6.73 2.58
C GLU A 141 17.24 5.33 2.84
N GLN A 142 17.16 4.85 4.08
CA GLN A 142 17.66 3.53 4.46
C GLN A 142 16.66 2.80 5.34
N LEU A 143 16.59 1.49 5.15
CA LEU A 143 15.80 0.59 5.97
C LEU A 143 16.77 -0.36 6.70
N TRP A 144 16.43 -0.70 7.93
CA TRP A 144 17.19 -1.58 8.81
C TRP A 144 16.22 -2.56 9.47
N ARG A 145 16.77 -3.57 10.17
CA ARG A 145 15.97 -4.55 10.91
C ARG A 145 14.92 -3.92 11.81
N ASP A 146 15.36 -2.90 12.55
CA ASP A 146 14.59 -2.28 13.62
C ASP A 146 14.51 -0.77 13.46
N ALA A 147 14.84 -0.22 12.28
CA ALA A 147 14.82 1.22 12.05
C ALA A 147 14.55 1.58 10.60
N ALA A 148 13.95 2.74 10.39
CA ALA A 148 13.77 3.34 9.08
C ALA A 148 14.23 4.79 9.13
N ASP A 149 15.15 5.13 8.23
CA ASP A 149 15.69 6.46 8.02
C ASP A 149 15.01 7.10 6.80
N PHE A 150 14.61 8.35 6.96
CA PHE A 150 14.03 9.19 5.92
C PHE A 150 14.81 10.49 5.82
N ARG A 151 14.77 11.07 4.63
CA ARG A 151 15.32 12.37 4.32
C ARG A 151 14.19 13.36 4.07
N THR A 152 14.28 14.52 4.68
CA THR A 152 13.31 15.59 4.45
C THR A 152 13.62 16.34 3.16
N ASN A 153 12.69 17.17 2.70
CA ASN A 153 12.90 18.03 1.53
C ASN A 153 14.07 19.02 1.71
N THR A 154 14.45 19.33 2.95
CA THR A 154 15.62 20.16 3.27
C THR A 154 16.93 19.36 3.30
N GLY A 155 16.88 18.06 2.97
CA GLY A 155 18.04 17.17 2.86
C GLY A 155 18.52 16.62 4.20
N ARG A 156 17.75 16.78 5.28
CA ARG A 156 18.12 16.35 6.63
C ARG A 156 17.58 14.97 6.97
N GLN A 157 18.31 14.22 7.79
CA GLN A 157 17.96 12.86 8.16
C GLN A 157 17.10 12.81 9.43
N LEU A 158 15.99 12.07 9.37
CA LEU A 158 15.16 11.73 10.52
C LEU A 158 14.76 10.26 10.44
N GLY A 159 14.22 9.71 11.53
CA GLY A 159 13.79 8.32 11.45
C GLY A 159 13.10 7.81 12.70
N ILE A 160 12.74 6.54 12.59
CA ILE A 160 12.14 5.76 13.66
C ILE A 160 12.98 4.53 13.96
N ARG A 161 12.96 4.08 15.22
CA ARG A 161 13.56 2.82 15.66
C ARG A 161 12.58 2.05 16.53
N LEU A 162 12.28 0.81 16.16
CA LEU A 162 11.46 -0.14 16.90
C LEU A 162 12.32 -0.94 17.88
N THR A 163 11.99 -0.91 19.16
CA THR A 163 12.54 -1.81 20.18
C THR A 163 11.45 -2.77 20.62
N ARG A 164 11.66 -4.08 20.44
CA ARG A 164 10.73 -5.11 20.91
C ARG A 164 11.02 -5.46 22.36
N ARG A 165 9.98 -5.47 23.20
CA ARG A 165 10.05 -5.84 24.62
C ARG A 165 9.28 -7.14 24.86
N ALA A 166 9.41 -7.69 26.08
CA ALA A 166 8.67 -8.88 26.48
C ALA A 166 7.15 -8.66 26.42
N GLN A 167 6.40 -9.76 26.32
CA GLN A 167 4.92 -9.78 26.34
C GLN A 167 4.22 -9.00 25.20
N GLY A 168 4.89 -8.82 24.05
CA GLY A 168 4.30 -8.13 22.89
C GLY A 168 4.20 -6.61 23.06
N ALA A 169 4.92 -6.04 24.03
CA ALA A 169 5.12 -4.61 24.14
C ALA A 169 6.24 -4.14 23.20
N GLY A 170 6.07 -2.97 22.61
CA GLY A 170 7.06 -2.35 21.73
C GLY A 170 7.28 -0.88 22.09
N GLU A 171 8.45 -0.38 21.70
CA GLU A 171 8.77 1.03 21.76
C GLU A 171 9.17 1.53 20.38
N ILE A 172 8.67 2.70 19.97
CA ILE A 172 9.18 3.42 18.80
C ILE A 172 9.85 4.69 19.28
N ASP A 173 11.16 4.78 19.03
CA ASP A 173 11.94 5.98 19.23
C ASP A 173 11.89 6.82 17.96
N VAL A 174 11.63 8.12 18.10
CA VAL A 174 11.71 9.11 17.03
C VAL A 174 12.96 9.95 17.21
N TYR A 175 13.78 10.02 16.16
CA TYR A 175 15.07 10.71 16.19
C TYR A 175 15.28 11.61 14.96
N PHE A 176 16.13 12.63 15.13
CA PHE A 176 16.35 13.72 14.19
C PHE A 176 17.82 14.14 14.16
N GLU A 177 18.40 14.30 12.98
CA GLU A 177 19.70 14.94 12.81
C GLU A 177 19.73 16.34 13.47
N SER A 178 20.91 16.74 13.96
CA SER A 178 21.13 18.08 14.50
C SER A 178 20.78 19.15 13.45
N ALA A 179 20.11 20.22 13.88
CA ALA A 179 19.67 21.36 13.05
C ALA A 179 18.48 21.12 12.10
N ILE A 180 17.65 20.09 12.31
CA ILE A 180 16.32 20.02 11.65
C ILE A 180 15.41 21.16 12.15
N PRO A 181 14.66 21.84 11.26
CA PRO A 181 13.65 22.83 11.64
C PRO A 181 12.57 22.24 12.57
N ASP A 182 12.14 22.99 13.58
CA ASP A 182 11.18 22.45 14.57
C ASP A 182 9.84 22.08 13.94
N GLU A 183 9.39 22.81 12.92
CA GLU A 183 8.18 22.47 12.16
C GLU A 183 8.23 21.05 11.57
N GLU A 184 9.36 20.66 10.95
CA GLU A 184 9.53 19.31 10.38
C GLU A 184 9.53 18.25 11.50
N LYS A 185 10.16 18.53 12.64
CA LYS A 185 10.16 17.63 13.81
C LYS A 185 8.74 17.43 14.34
N ILE A 186 7.97 18.51 14.43
CA ILE A 186 6.60 18.49 14.93
C ILE A 186 5.72 17.67 14.00
N ILE A 187 5.75 17.94 12.70
CA ILE A 187 4.95 17.22 11.70
C ILE A 187 5.28 15.73 11.75
N PHE A 188 6.56 15.35 11.75
CA PHE A 188 6.96 13.94 11.81
C PHE A 188 6.53 13.26 13.11
N CYS A 189 6.80 13.87 14.28
CA CYS A 189 6.36 13.33 15.58
C CYS A 189 4.83 13.18 15.65
N LYS A 190 4.09 14.17 15.14
CA LYS A 190 2.62 14.16 15.16
C LYS A 190 2.08 13.08 14.21
N TYR A 191 2.68 12.90 13.04
CA TYR A 191 2.34 11.81 12.12
C TYR A 191 2.49 10.44 12.78
N VAL A 192 3.66 10.17 13.37
CA VAL A 192 3.93 8.90 14.09
C VAL A 192 2.93 8.71 15.23
N HIS A 193 2.67 9.77 16.01
CA HIS A 193 1.72 9.72 17.11
C HIS A 193 0.30 9.36 16.67
N GLU A 194 -0.25 10.04 15.66
CA GLU A 194 -1.61 9.78 15.16
C GLU A 194 -1.73 8.38 14.55
N HIS A 195 -0.68 7.90 13.85
CA HIS A 195 -0.64 6.53 13.34
C HIS A 195 -0.72 5.50 14.47
N LEU A 196 0.13 5.65 15.49
CA LEU A 196 0.16 4.74 16.64
C LEU A 196 -1.14 4.79 17.43
N LEU A 197 -1.74 5.96 17.63
CA LEU A 197 -3.04 6.09 18.30
C LEU A 197 -4.18 5.39 17.56
N ARG A 198 -4.14 5.36 16.22
CA ARG A 198 -5.17 4.70 15.42
C ARG A 198 -5.05 3.19 15.37
N GLN A 199 -3.83 2.66 15.32
CA GLN A 199 -3.60 1.23 15.09
C GLN A 199 -3.10 0.46 16.33
N GLY A 200 -2.37 1.14 17.22
CA GLY A 200 -1.78 0.55 18.42
C GLY A 200 -2.74 0.51 19.59
N ARG A 201 -2.38 -0.27 20.62
CA ARG A 201 -3.08 -0.32 21.91
C ARG A 201 -2.19 0.25 23.01
N ASP A 202 -2.81 0.80 24.05
CA ASP A 202 -2.14 1.34 25.24
C ASP A 202 -0.98 2.29 24.93
N VAL A 203 -1.18 3.17 23.94
CA VAL A 203 -0.13 4.05 23.42
C VAL A 203 0.21 5.14 24.45
N VAL A 204 1.45 5.16 24.91
CA VAL A 204 1.99 6.17 25.83
C VAL A 204 3.15 6.91 25.17
N ARG A 205 3.01 8.23 25.02
CA ARG A 205 4.06 9.12 24.51
C ARG A 205 4.93 9.62 25.67
N LEU A 206 6.24 9.40 25.56
CA LEU A 206 7.26 9.90 26.48
C LEU A 206 8.14 10.91 25.75
N ARG A 207 8.01 12.19 26.11
CA ARG A 207 8.81 13.27 25.53
C ARG A 207 10.18 13.33 26.22
N HIS A 208 11.23 13.47 25.41
CA HIS A 208 12.60 13.64 25.90
C HIS A 208 12.94 15.13 25.89
N TYR A 209 12.87 15.76 27.06
CA TYR A 209 13.24 17.15 27.24
C TYR A 209 14.76 17.29 27.43
N VAL A 210 15.30 18.38 26.93
CA VAL A 210 16.71 18.76 27.09
C VAL A 210 16.74 20.14 27.75
N CYS A 211 17.62 20.33 28.73
CA CYS A 211 17.78 21.61 29.38
C CYS A 211 18.36 22.64 28.40
N GLY A 212 17.67 23.77 28.18
CA GLY A 212 18.15 24.84 27.31
C GLY A 212 19.38 25.58 27.83
N HIS A 213 19.74 25.42 29.12
CA HIS A 213 20.90 26.09 29.72
C HIS A 213 22.19 25.25 29.60
N CYS A 214 22.16 23.99 30.01
CA CYS A 214 23.35 23.13 30.03
C CYS A 214 23.34 21.96 29.05
N GLY A 215 22.25 21.76 28.28
CA GLY A 215 22.13 20.66 27.33
C GLY A 215 21.88 19.28 27.96
N THR A 216 21.79 19.18 29.29
CA THR A 216 21.54 17.90 29.98
C THR A 216 20.12 17.40 29.71
N ALA A 217 20.00 16.13 29.31
CA ALA A 217 18.71 15.46 29.13
C ALA A 217 17.98 15.28 30.47
N VAL A 218 16.67 15.52 30.48
CA VAL A 218 15.83 15.32 31.67
C VAL A 218 15.72 13.82 31.96
N GLY A 219 16.16 13.40 33.13
CA GLY A 219 16.24 11.99 33.52
C GLY A 219 14.88 11.29 33.63
N ASN A 220 13.99 11.82 34.49
CA ASN A 220 12.69 11.20 34.76
C ASN A 220 11.59 11.72 33.82
N ARG A 221 11.52 11.11 32.63
CA ARG A 221 10.57 11.45 31.56
C ARG A 221 9.12 11.14 31.93
N GLU A 222 8.88 10.07 32.69
CA GLU A 222 7.54 9.68 33.13
C GLU A 222 6.96 10.72 34.09
N LEU A 223 7.77 11.21 35.04
CA LEU A 223 7.37 12.29 35.94
C LEU A 223 7.10 13.59 35.17
N ALA A 224 7.94 13.92 34.18
CA ALA A 224 7.74 15.09 33.33
C ALA A 224 6.38 15.02 32.59
N MET A 225 6.07 13.87 31.97
CA MET A 225 4.79 13.67 31.29
C MET A 225 3.61 13.62 32.26
N LYS A 226 3.76 13.03 33.46
CA LYS A 226 2.72 13.06 34.51
C LYS A 226 2.39 14.50 34.89
N ARG A 227 3.40 15.32 35.21
CA ARG A 227 3.21 16.74 35.57
C ARG A 227 2.53 17.53 34.46
N LEU A 228 2.94 17.32 33.20
CA LEU A 228 2.31 17.96 32.06
C LEU A 228 0.84 17.53 31.90
N GLY A 229 0.56 16.23 32.03
CA GLY A 229 -0.80 15.68 31.95
C GLY A 229 -1.72 16.19 33.07
N ASP A 230 -1.23 16.20 34.31
CA ASP A 230 -1.95 16.73 35.47
C ASP A 230 -2.30 18.21 35.28
N TRP A 231 -1.35 19.00 34.76
CA TRP A 231 -1.56 20.40 34.41
C TRP A 231 -2.61 20.60 33.32
N LEU A 232 -2.55 19.83 32.23
CA LEU A 232 -3.55 19.86 31.15
C LEU A 232 -4.96 19.49 31.63
N GLN A 233 -5.07 18.65 32.67
CA GLN A 233 -6.33 18.23 33.29
C GLN A 233 -6.76 19.13 34.46
N GLY A 234 -5.97 20.15 34.83
CA GLY A 234 -6.24 21.03 35.97
C GLY A 234 -6.13 20.35 37.34
N ARG A 235 -5.42 19.22 37.47
CA ARG A 235 -5.18 18.55 38.75
C ARG A 235 -4.05 19.23 39.52
N PRO A 236 -4.16 19.39 40.85
CA PRO A 236 -3.06 19.89 41.67
C PRO A 236 -1.92 18.87 41.73
N PRO A 237 -0.64 19.30 41.81
CA PRO A 237 0.50 18.39 41.92
C PRO A 237 0.42 17.58 43.23
N GLU A 238 0.45 16.25 43.13
CA GLU A 238 0.52 15.37 44.30
C GLU A 238 1.93 15.40 44.91
N GLY A 239 2.08 16.01 46.10
CA GLY A 239 3.33 15.88 46.86
C GLY A 239 3.83 17.05 47.73
N GLU A 240 2.96 17.85 48.35
CA GLU A 240 3.35 18.71 49.49
C GLU A 240 2.38 18.53 50.67
N SER A 241 2.46 17.37 51.31
CA SER A 241 1.84 17.14 52.62
C SER A 241 2.72 17.79 53.70
N GLY A 242 2.38 19.01 54.12
CA GLY A 242 2.88 19.56 55.39
C GLY A 242 3.47 20.95 55.32
N GLY A 243 2.66 21.96 55.02
CA GLY A 243 3.03 23.36 55.23
C GLY A 243 1.98 24.27 54.63
N ARG A 244 1.49 25.24 55.42
CA ARG A 244 0.63 26.33 54.92
C ARG A 244 1.41 27.14 53.88
N VAL A 245 1.36 26.71 52.63
CA VAL A 245 1.72 27.53 51.48
C VAL A 245 0.41 27.94 50.83
N LYS A 246 0.28 29.26 50.65
CA LYS A 246 -0.85 29.92 50.00
C LYS A 246 -1.33 29.12 48.81
N LEU A 247 -2.66 28.99 48.70
CA LEU A 247 -3.35 28.75 47.45
C LEU A 247 -2.87 29.79 46.42
N CYS A 248 -1.77 29.48 45.73
CA CYS A 248 -1.46 30.12 44.48
C CYS A 248 -2.37 29.43 43.47
N ARG A 249 -3.54 30.05 43.21
CA ARG A 249 -4.11 30.06 41.86
C ARG A 249 -3.02 30.63 40.94
N GLY A 250 -2.10 29.78 40.50
CA GLY A 250 -0.93 30.16 39.72
C GLY A 250 -1.09 29.64 38.31
N ASN A 251 -1.35 30.56 37.38
CA ASN A 251 -1.20 30.39 35.93
C ASN A 251 0.27 30.12 35.54
N GLY A 252 0.92 29.13 36.15
CA GLY A 252 2.31 28.77 35.86
C GLY A 252 2.36 27.59 34.88
N GLU A 253 3.19 27.71 33.85
CA GLU A 253 3.52 26.59 32.96
C GLU A 253 4.20 25.47 33.77
N PRO A 254 3.94 24.18 33.47
CA PRO A 254 4.53 23.07 34.21
C PRO A 254 6.05 23.01 33.97
N THR A 255 6.83 22.78 35.04
CA THR A 255 8.30 22.72 34.97
C THR A 255 8.89 21.49 35.68
N ILE A 256 10.14 21.15 35.31
CA ILE A 256 10.98 20.15 35.98
C ILE A 256 12.39 20.70 36.18
N ILE A 257 13.04 20.33 37.29
CA ILE A 257 14.39 20.80 37.63
C ILE A 257 15.43 19.98 36.85
N CYS A 258 16.39 20.65 36.23
CA CYS A 258 17.52 20.01 35.58
C CYS A 258 18.49 19.43 36.61
N ALA A 259 18.84 18.15 36.50
CA ALA A 259 19.80 17.52 37.41
C ALA A 259 21.25 18.03 37.24
N GLY A 260 21.58 18.67 36.12
CA GLY A 260 22.95 19.14 35.84
C GLY A 260 23.25 20.57 36.28
N CYS A 261 22.27 21.46 36.19
CA CYS A 261 22.44 22.90 36.51
C CYS A 261 21.36 23.45 37.45
N GLU A 262 20.44 22.62 37.93
CA GLU A 262 19.33 22.99 38.83
C GLU A 262 18.33 24.02 38.26
N GLU A 263 18.49 24.43 36.99
CA GLU A 263 17.56 25.32 36.32
C GLU A 263 16.21 24.67 36.00
N GLN A 264 15.17 25.50 35.91
CA GLN A 264 13.82 25.06 35.57
C GLN A 264 13.66 24.84 34.06
N VAL A 265 13.35 23.61 33.66
CA VAL A 265 12.99 23.24 32.29
C VAL A 265 11.48 23.33 32.13
N LYS A 266 11.02 24.13 31.16
CA LYS A 266 9.60 24.24 30.80
C LYS A 266 9.12 22.98 30.09
N LEU A 267 7.99 22.43 30.54
CA LEU A 267 7.36 21.26 29.92
C LEU A 267 6.33 21.64 28.87
N TRP A 268 5.80 22.87 28.90
CA TRP A 268 4.91 23.42 27.87
C TRP A 268 5.70 24.33 26.92
N ASP A 269 6.48 23.71 26.02
CA ASP A 269 7.29 24.41 25.03
C ASP A 269 6.52 24.66 23.71
N GLU A 270 7.16 25.33 22.74
CA GLU A 270 6.57 25.54 21.40
C GLU A 270 6.22 24.22 20.72
N MET A 271 6.96 23.14 20.98
CA MET A 271 6.67 21.84 20.40
C MET A 271 5.35 21.28 20.91
N GLU A 272 5.08 21.33 22.22
CA GLU A 272 3.82 20.87 22.81
C GLU A 272 2.63 21.77 22.44
N LYS A 273 2.84 23.09 22.33
CA LYS A 273 1.82 24.01 21.79
C LYS A 273 1.42 23.65 20.36
N CYS A 274 2.42 23.43 19.50
CA CYS A 274 2.20 23.00 18.12
C CYS A 274 1.57 21.59 18.05
N PHE A 275 1.93 20.69 18.96
CA PHE A 275 1.32 19.37 19.05
C PHE A 275 -0.18 19.42 19.41
N ALA A 276 -0.58 20.43 20.19
CA ALA A 276 -1.96 20.72 20.54
C ALA A 276 -2.69 21.58 19.49
N SER A 277 -1.99 22.11 18.49
CA SER A 277 -2.57 22.93 17.43
C SER A 277 -3.45 22.09 16.50
N THR A 278 -4.67 22.57 16.27
CA THR A 278 -5.61 21.97 15.33
C THR A 278 -5.16 22.10 13.88
N GLU A 279 -4.39 23.15 13.55
CA GLU A 279 -3.85 23.37 12.20
C GLU A 279 -2.85 22.28 11.81
N ILE A 280 -1.89 22.00 12.70
CA ILE A 280 -0.89 20.94 12.47
C ILE A 280 -1.57 19.57 12.45
N GLN A 281 -2.56 19.35 13.31
CA GLN A 281 -3.35 18.12 13.28
C GLN A 281 -4.07 17.95 11.94
N GLN A 282 -4.68 19.01 11.39
CA GLN A 282 -5.33 18.95 10.09
C GLN A 282 -4.32 18.64 8.98
N ARG A 283 -3.18 19.33 8.97
CA ARG A 283 -2.14 19.14 7.96
C ARG A 283 -1.59 17.71 7.95
N VAL A 284 -1.41 17.10 9.13
CA VAL A 284 -1.02 15.69 9.26
C VAL A 284 -2.14 14.75 8.79
N ARG A 285 -3.42 15.07 9.05
CA ARG A 285 -4.55 14.29 8.52
C ARG A 285 -4.55 14.30 6.99
N ASP A 286 -4.41 15.47 6.37
CA ASP A 286 -4.38 15.62 4.91
C ASP A 286 -3.24 14.76 4.31
N MET A 287 -2.04 14.79 4.91
CA MET A 287 -0.91 13.96 4.48
C MET A 287 -1.18 12.45 4.61
N GLN A 288 -1.88 12.03 5.67
CA GLN A 288 -2.27 10.62 5.86
C GLN A 288 -3.34 10.17 4.87
N GLU A 289 -4.26 11.06 4.51
CA GLU A 289 -5.29 10.83 3.48
C GLU A 289 -4.65 10.71 2.09
N GLU A 290 -3.71 11.59 1.73
CA GLU A 290 -2.94 11.50 0.49
C GLU A 290 -2.19 10.16 0.38
N ALA A 291 -1.46 9.76 1.42
CA ALA A 291 -0.77 8.47 1.45
C ALA A 291 -1.77 7.29 1.33
N ALA A 292 -2.94 7.39 1.95
CA ALA A 292 -3.99 6.38 1.85
C ALA A 292 -4.58 6.27 0.44
N ILE A 293 -4.72 7.39 -0.28
CA ILE A 293 -5.16 7.41 -1.67
C ILE A 293 -4.16 6.65 -2.56
N VAL A 294 -2.85 6.88 -2.38
CA VAL A 294 -1.82 6.17 -3.16
C VAL A 294 -1.89 4.65 -2.93
N LEU A 295 -1.95 4.21 -1.68
CA LEU A 295 -2.05 2.78 -1.34
C LEU A 295 -3.35 2.17 -1.86
N THR A 296 -4.46 2.90 -1.77
CA THR A 296 -5.76 2.47 -2.31
C THR A 296 -5.70 2.31 -3.82
N ASN A 297 -5.05 3.23 -4.54
CA ASN A 297 -4.89 3.12 -6.00
C ASN A 297 -4.04 1.91 -6.38
N GLN A 298 -2.92 1.66 -5.68
CA GLN A 298 -2.10 0.47 -5.91
C GLN A 298 -2.90 -0.82 -5.66
N SER A 299 -3.72 -0.85 -4.60
CA SER A 299 -4.62 -1.98 -4.33
C SER A 299 -5.67 -2.16 -5.44
N LYS A 300 -6.33 -1.08 -5.87
CA LYS A 300 -7.31 -1.08 -6.97
C LYS A 300 -6.72 -1.58 -8.29
N GLU A 301 -5.51 -1.17 -8.62
CA GLU A 301 -4.78 -1.68 -9.79
C GLU A 301 -4.61 -3.20 -9.72
N ARG A 302 -4.21 -3.74 -8.56
CA ARG A 302 -4.06 -5.19 -8.38
C ARG A 302 -5.38 -5.94 -8.45
N VAL A 303 -6.46 -5.36 -7.92
CA VAL A 303 -7.82 -5.90 -8.05
C VAL A 303 -8.20 -6.02 -9.52
N LEU A 304 -7.99 -4.97 -10.32
CA LEU A 304 -8.29 -5.01 -11.76
C LEU A 304 -7.45 -6.05 -12.50
N VAL A 305 -6.15 -6.17 -12.18
CA VAL A 305 -5.30 -7.23 -12.75
C VAL A 305 -5.86 -8.62 -12.41
N GLY A 306 -6.27 -8.84 -11.15
CA GLY A 306 -6.89 -10.09 -10.72
C GLY A 306 -8.20 -10.38 -11.44
N GLU A 307 -9.04 -9.37 -11.65
CA GLU A 307 -10.31 -9.47 -12.39
C GLU A 307 -10.06 -9.90 -13.84
N VAL A 308 -9.12 -9.24 -14.53
CA VAL A 308 -8.75 -9.56 -15.90
C VAL A 308 -8.23 -10.98 -16.02
N ILE A 309 -7.28 -11.38 -15.15
CA ILE A 309 -6.75 -12.75 -15.15
C ILE A 309 -7.89 -13.76 -14.97
N SER A 310 -8.76 -13.51 -14.00
CA SER A 310 -9.91 -14.37 -13.69
C SER A 310 -10.85 -14.52 -14.88
N THR A 311 -11.34 -13.42 -15.44
CA THR A 311 -12.29 -13.45 -16.55
C THR A 311 -11.71 -14.15 -17.78
N VAL A 312 -10.42 -13.94 -18.06
CA VAL A 312 -9.74 -14.53 -19.21
C VAL A 312 -9.52 -16.03 -19.00
N ALA A 313 -9.14 -16.45 -17.79
CA ALA A 313 -9.01 -17.86 -17.43
C ALA A 313 -10.36 -18.59 -17.52
N LEU A 314 -11.44 -17.98 -17.01
CA LEU A 314 -12.81 -18.51 -17.15
C LEU A 314 -13.30 -18.58 -18.61
N ALA A 315 -12.69 -17.79 -19.50
CA ALA A 315 -12.92 -17.87 -20.93
C ALA A 315 -12.03 -18.91 -21.63
N ASP A 316 -11.24 -19.68 -20.88
CA ASP A 316 -10.29 -20.69 -21.37
C ASP A 316 -9.15 -20.12 -22.25
N GLN A 317 -8.79 -18.86 -22.01
CA GLN A 317 -7.76 -18.14 -22.76
C GLN A 317 -6.54 -17.86 -21.88
N ILE A 318 -5.41 -17.53 -22.50
CA ILE A 318 -4.15 -17.32 -21.77
C ILE A 318 -3.95 -15.83 -21.51
N CYS A 319 -3.72 -15.46 -20.25
CA CYS A 319 -3.44 -14.08 -19.86
C CYS A 319 -2.07 -13.93 -19.20
N ARG A 320 -1.27 -12.96 -19.66
CA ARG A 320 0.06 -12.65 -19.10
C ARG A 320 0.18 -11.18 -18.76
N GLU A 321 0.71 -10.89 -17.57
CA GLU A 321 1.02 -9.53 -17.09
C GLU A 321 2.45 -9.15 -17.51
N PHE A 322 2.65 -7.92 -17.97
CA PHE A 322 3.98 -7.35 -18.19
C PHE A 322 4.48 -6.71 -16.91
N THR A 323 5.53 -7.28 -16.32
CA THR A 323 6.11 -6.83 -15.04
C THR A 323 6.93 -5.54 -15.17
N VAL A 324 7.29 -5.14 -16.40
CA VAL A 324 7.95 -3.87 -16.74
C VAL A 324 7.08 -3.16 -17.78
N SER A 325 6.14 -2.31 -17.33
CA SER A 325 5.27 -1.50 -18.21
C SER A 325 5.65 -0.02 -18.06
N ASP A 326 6.77 0.38 -18.63
CA ASP A 326 7.19 1.78 -18.77
C ASP A 326 6.63 2.43 -20.06
N GLN A 327 6.02 1.63 -20.95
CA GLN A 327 5.54 2.06 -22.27
C GLN A 327 4.01 2.11 -22.41
N GLY A 328 3.23 1.67 -21.40
CA GLY A 328 1.77 1.79 -21.41
C GLY A 328 1.01 0.57 -21.97
N ILE A 329 1.54 -0.64 -21.82
CA ILE A 329 0.78 -1.88 -22.03
C ILE A 329 1.04 -2.77 -20.82
N ASP A 330 -0.03 -3.15 -20.13
CA ASP A 330 0.09 -3.83 -18.85
C ASP A 330 -0.09 -5.34 -18.98
N MET A 331 -0.88 -5.81 -19.95
CA MET A 331 -1.15 -7.23 -20.13
C MET A 331 -1.32 -7.63 -21.60
N GLU A 332 -1.16 -8.93 -21.88
CA GLU A 332 -1.55 -9.57 -23.12
C GLU A 332 -2.57 -10.70 -22.88
N ILE A 333 -3.51 -10.85 -23.81
CA ILE A 333 -4.35 -12.03 -23.93
C ILE A 333 -3.91 -12.77 -25.19
N GLU A 334 -3.59 -14.05 -25.06
CA GLU A 334 -3.38 -14.97 -26.15
C GLU A 334 -4.57 -15.94 -26.25
N PHE A 335 -5.15 -16.01 -27.45
CA PHE A 335 -6.30 -16.85 -27.70
C PHE A 335 -5.90 -18.29 -28.00
N THR A 336 -6.66 -19.23 -27.45
CA THR A 336 -6.49 -20.67 -27.62
C THR A 336 -7.44 -21.20 -28.69
N ASN A 337 -7.06 -22.28 -29.38
CA ASN A 337 -7.97 -23.00 -30.28
C ASN A 337 -8.95 -23.89 -29.47
N ASP A 338 -9.80 -24.68 -30.13
CA ASP A 338 -10.79 -25.51 -29.41
C ASP A 338 -10.16 -26.71 -28.68
N ALA A 339 -8.91 -27.03 -28.99
CA ALA A 339 -8.11 -28.00 -28.28
C ALA A 339 -7.34 -27.35 -27.11
N TYR A 340 -7.65 -26.09 -26.78
CA TYR A 340 -6.98 -25.29 -25.74
C TYR A 340 -5.50 -25.02 -26.01
N GLU A 341 -5.07 -25.12 -27.27
CA GLU A 341 -3.69 -24.85 -27.66
C GLU A 341 -3.51 -23.38 -28.01
N ALA A 342 -2.39 -22.81 -27.55
CA ALA A 342 -1.98 -21.44 -27.86
C ALA A 342 -1.84 -21.21 -29.37
N THR A 343 -2.49 -20.18 -29.91
CA THR A 343 -2.51 -19.90 -31.36
C THR A 343 -1.49 -18.87 -31.81
N GLY A 344 -0.85 -18.14 -30.88
CA GLY A 344 -0.07 -16.94 -31.18
C GLY A 344 -0.91 -15.71 -31.53
N ALA A 345 -2.24 -15.83 -31.65
CA ALA A 345 -3.12 -14.70 -31.90
C ALA A 345 -3.40 -13.96 -30.58
N LYS A 346 -3.06 -12.66 -30.54
CA LYS A 346 -3.03 -11.87 -29.31
C LYS A 346 -3.79 -10.56 -29.41
N LEU A 347 -4.09 -10.00 -28.26
CA LEU A 347 -4.38 -8.59 -28.06
C LEU A 347 -3.66 -8.05 -26.83
N TYR A 348 -3.48 -6.74 -26.78
CA TYR A 348 -2.84 -6.02 -25.69
C TYR A 348 -3.84 -5.20 -24.88
N LEU A 349 -3.60 -5.10 -23.59
CA LEU A 349 -4.44 -4.37 -22.64
C LEU A 349 -3.62 -3.28 -21.93
N GLN A 350 -4.15 -2.07 -21.91
CA GLN A 350 -3.79 -1.04 -20.94
C GLN A 350 -4.90 -0.98 -19.89
N LEU A 351 -4.54 -1.18 -18.64
CA LEU A 351 -5.45 -1.16 -17.50
C LEU A 351 -5.46 0.23 -16.83
N LYS A 352 -6.64 0.65 -16.40
CA LYS A 352 -6.87 1.83 -15.57
C LYS A 352 -7.95 1.52 -14.53
N SER A 353 -7.70 1.84 -13.26
CA SER A 353 -8.66 1.57 -12.18
C SER A 353 -8.98 2.83 -11.38
N GLY A 354 -10.27 3.16 -11.28
CA GLY A 354 -10.82 4.27 -10.52
C GLY A 354 -11.46 5.36 -11.37
N ASP A 355 -12.40 6.09 -10.77
CA ASP A 355 -13.28 7.05 -11.47
C ASP A 355 -12.55 8.26 -12.05
N SER A 356 -11.33 8.54 -11.57
CA SER A 356 -10.55 9.70 -12.00
C SER A 356 -10.10 9.66 -13.47
N TYR A 357 -10.19 8.50 -14.12
CA TYR A 357 -9.73 8.29 -15.50
C TYR A 357 -10.75 8.70 -16.56
N LEU A 358 -12.04 8.68 -16.23
CA LEU A 358 -13.12 9.10 -17.12
C LEU A 358 -13.72 10.41 -16.62
N ARG A 359 -13.96 11.34 -17.54
CA ARG A 359 -14.66 12.59 -17.24
C ARG A 359 -15.84 12.75 -18.17
N GLU A 360 -17.00 13.05 -17.60
CA GLU A 360 -18.17 13.39 -18.41
C GLU A 360 -17.98 14.74 -19.12
N ARG A 361 -18.21 14.73 -20.43
CA ARG A 361 -18.23 15.94 -21.25
C ARG A 361 -19.56 16.67 -21.07
N LYS A 362 -19.50 17.90 -20.55
CA LYS A 362 -20.67 18.74 -20.21
C LYS A 362 -21.71 18.98 -21.32
N GLY A 363 -21.39 18.70 -22.59
CA GLY A 363 -22.30 18.93 -23.71
C GLY A 363 -23.25 17.77 -23.99
N ASP A 364 -22.75 16.54 -23.93
CA ASP A 364 -23.46 15.33 -24.37
C ASP A 364 -23.38 14.18 -23.37
N GLY A 365 -22.75 14.38 -22.22
CA GLY A 365 -22.59 13.36 -21.18
C GLY A 365 -21.60 12.25 -21.55
N ALA A 366 -20.91 12.35 -22.68
CA ALA A 366 -19.99 11.30 -23.12
C ALA A 366 -18.80 11.20 -22.16
N GLU A 367 -18.42 9.97 -21.80
CA GLU A 367 -17.24 9.71 -20.99
C GLU A 367 -15.97 9.90 -21.82
N VAL A 368 -15.03 10.66 -21.28
CA VAL A 368 -13.78 11.00 -21.98
C VAL A 368 -12.58 10.57 -21.16
N PHE A 369 -11.75 9.73 -21.76
CA PHE A 369 -10.42 9.41 -21.28
C PHE A 369 -9.41 10.43 -21.83
N THR A 370 -8.60 11.03 -20.95
CA THR A 370 -7.58 12.00 -21.35
C THR A 370 -6.20 11.36 -21.37
N ILE A 371 -5.54 11.44 -22.53
CA ILE A 371 -4.17 10.96 -22.71
C ILE A 371 -3.22 12.04 -22.17
N LYS A 372 -2.50 11.72 -21.10
CA LYS A 372 -1.54 12.66 -20.47
C LYS A 372 -0.25 12.81 -21.27
N ASP A 373 0.23 11.72 -21.87
CA ASP A 373 1.45 11.70 -22.67
C ASP A 373 1.14 11.19 -24.08
N GLU A 374 1.42 12.00 -25.10
CA GLU A 374 1.24 11.65 -26.51
C GLU A 374 2.07 10.43 -26.94
N ARG A 375 3.16 10.12 -26.22
CA ARG A 375 3.98 8.91 -26.47
C ARG A 375 3.16 7.64 -26.33
N HIS A 376 2.26 7.56 -25.35
CA HIS A 376 1.39 6.40 -25.17
C HIS A 376 0.48 6.19 -26.38
N ALA A 377 -0.12 7.27 -26.91
CA ALA A 377 -0.98 7.17 -28.08
C ALA A 377 -0.22 6.63 -29.31
N ARG A 378 1.00 7.14 -29.55
CA ARG A 378 1.85 6.65 -30.65
C ARG A 378 2.27 5.20 -30.43
N TYR A 379 2.64 4.85 -29.19
CA TYR A 379 3.04 3.50 -28.83
C TYR A 379 1.90 2.49 -29.04
N TRP A 380 0.68 2.81 -28.60
CA TRP A 380 -0.51 1.96 -28.81
C TRP A 380 -0.82 1.73 -30.28
N VAL A 381 -0.76 2.77 -31.11
CA VAL A 381 -1.02 2.67 -32.55
C VAL A 381 0.04 1.86 -33.30
N SER A 382 1.28 1.87 -32.80
CA SER A 382 2.41 1.16 -33.42
C SER A 382 2.47 -0.34 -33.14
N GLN A 383 1.61 -0.86 -32.25
CA GLN A 383 1.61 -2.28 -31.90
C GLN A 383 1.15 -3.17 -33.06
N ALA A 384 1.73 -4.36 -33.13
CA ALA A 384 1.37 -5.36 -34.12
C ALA A 384 0.00 -6.01 -33.84
N PHE A 385 -0.43 -6.03 -32.59
CA PHE A 385 -1.70 -6.60 -32.14
C PHE A 385 -2.67 -5.51 -31.69
N PRO A 386 -4.00 -5.76 -31.74
CA PRO A 386 -5.00 -4.82 -31.26
C PRO A 386 -4.74 -4.38 -29.81
N VAL A 387 -4.97 -3.10 -29.53
CA VAL A 387 -4.77 -2.53 -28.18
C VAL A 387 -6.10 -2.09 -27.61
N PHE A 388 -6.40 -2.56 -26.40
CA PHE A 388 -7.61 -2.22 -25.66
C PHE A 388 -7.28 -1.39 -24.44
N LEU A 389 -8.11 -0.38 -24.21
CA LEU A 389 -8.16 0.32 -22.93
C LEU A 389 -9.20 -0.36 -22.07
N VAL A 390 -8.79 -0.87 -20.91
CA VAL A 390 -9.65 -1.51 -19.91
C VAL A 390 -9.76 -0.57 -18.71
N ILE A 391 -11.00 -0.26 -18.31
CA ILE A 391 -11.28 0.65 -17.20
C ILE A 391 -12.17 -0.09 -16.21
N ARG A 392 -11.76 -0.08 -14.94
CA ARG A 392 -12.61 -0.45 -13.80
C ARG A 392 -13.05 0.80 -13.06
N ASP A 393 -14.34 0.99 -12.89
CA ASP A 393 -14.89 2.11 -12.13
C ASP A 393 -14.89 1.82 -10.60
N GLY A 394 -15.40 2.79 -9.84
CA GLY A 394 -15.53 2.73 -8.39
C GLY A 394 -16.61 1.75 -7.91
N GLU A 395 -17.59 1.41 -8.75
CA GLU A 395 -18.59 0.38 -8.47
C GLU A 395 -18.05 -1.04 -8.72
N GLY A 396 -16.94 -1.13 -9.45
CA GLY A 396 -16.24 -2.37 -9.73
C GLY A 396 -16.58 -2.98 -11.08
N GLU A 397 -17.39 -2.32 -11.90
CA GLU A 397 -17.66 -2.75 -13.26
C GLU A 397 -16.43 -2.51 -14.13
N VAL A 398 -16.14 -3.49 -14.99
CA VAL A 398 -15.01 -3.43 -15.92
C VAL A 398 -15.53 -3.31 -17.34
N ARG A 399 -15.03 -2.29 -18.05
CA ARG A 399 -15.34 -2.04 -19.46
C ARG A 399 -14.06 -1.97 -20.26
N TRP A 400 -14.11 -2.41 -21.51
CA TRP A 400 -12.99 -2.31 -22.43
C TRP A 400 -13.40 -1.77 -23.80
N MET A 401 -12.47 -1.08 -24.43
CA MET A 401 -12.66 -0.51 -25.76
C MET A 401 -11.39 -0.70 -26.57
N ARG A 402 -11.54 -1.12 -27.83
CA ARG A 402 -10.42 -1.14 -28.79
C ARG A 402 -10.04 0.29 -29.15
N ILE A 403 -8.79 0.68 -28.85
CA ILE A 403 -8.33 2.06 -29.00
C ILE A 403 -7.37 2.28 -30.17
N ASP A 404 -6.68 1.25 -30.67
CA ASP A 404 -5.73 1.40 -31.78
C ASP A 404 -6.43 1.90 -33.06
N ASP A 405 -7.57 1.31 -33.42
CA ASP A 405 -8.36 1.75 -34.58
C ASP A 405 -9.01 3.13 -34.36
N TYR A 406 -9.44 3.43 -33.12
CA TYR A 406 -9.99 4.73 -32.77
C TYR A 406 -8.94 5.83 -32.97
N LEU A 407 -7.73 5.61 -32.46
CA LEU A 407 -6.63 6.55 -32.57
C LEU A 407 -6.16 6.72 -34.01
N LYS A 408 -6.10 5.65 -34.82
CA LYS A 408 -5.77 5.76 -36.26
C LYS A 408 -6.76 6.66 -37.00
N ARG A 409 -8.07 6.48 -36.77
CA ARG A 409 -9.12 7.31 -37.38
C ARG A 409 -9.05 8.77 -36.94
N GLU A 410 -8.97 9.02 -35.63
CA GLU A 410 -8.99 10.39 -35.08
C GLU A 410 -7.68 11.15 -35.33
N SER A 411 -6.57 10.44 -35.52
CA SER A 411 -5.26 11.05 -35.79
C SER A 411 -5.03 11.37 -37.27
N ASP A 412 -5.95 11.05 -38.19
CA ASP A 412 -5.74 11.10 -39.65
C ASP A 412 -4.42 10.36 -40.03
N ASP A 413 -4.31 9.09 -39.61
CA ASP A 413 -3.12 8.24 -39.75
C ASP A 413 -1.84 8.87 -39.15
N GLY A 414 -1.95 9.48 -37.97
CA GLY A 414 -0.82 10.02 -37.20
C GLY A 414 -0.44 11.46 -37.53
N ARG A 415 -1.21 12.17 -38.37
CA ARG A 415 -0.98 13.59 -38.73
C ARG A 415 -1.43 14.57 -37.64
N LYS A 416 -2.32 14.16 -36.74
CA LYS A 416 -2.83 14.97 -35.64
C LYS A 416 -2.65 14.25 -34.31
N ALA A 417 -2.26 15.01 -33.29
CA ALA A 417 -2.17 14.51 -31.93
C ALA A 417 -3.58 14.32 -31.35
N VAL A 418 -3.92 13.07 -31.00
CA VAL A 418 -5.16 12.74 -30.29
C VAL A 418 -4.88 12.76 -28.79
N ARG A 419 -5.55 13.64 -28.07
CA ARG A 419 -5.37 13.80 -26.61
C ARG A 419 -6.55 13.31 -25.79
N ARG A 420 -7.65 12.96 -26.44
CA ARG A 420 -8.91 12.55 -25.81
C ARG A 420 -9.49 11.38 -26.57
N ILE A 421 -9.94 10.38 -25.83
CA ILE A 421 -10.69 9.23 -26.35
C ILE A 421 -12.09 9.35 -25.77
N VAL A 422 -13.10 9.41 -26.63
CA VAL A 422 -14.49 9.19 -26.20
C VAL A 422 -14.60 7.70 -25.91
N PHE A 423 -14.75 7.37 -24.63
CA PHE A 423 -14.75 5.99 -24.17
C PHE A 423 -16.17 5.44 -24.19
N ASP A 424 -16.43 4.56 -25.16
CA ASP A 424 -17.68 3.80 -25.29
C ASP A 424 -17.33 2.31 -25.24
N GLY A 425 -16.91 1.88 -24.05
CA GLY A 425 -16.44 0.52 -23.82
C GLY A 425 -17.59 -0.45 -23.59
N GLU A 426 -17.50 -1.65 -24.17
CA GLU A 426 -18.40 -2.75 -23.82
C GLU A 426 -17.98 -3.37 -22.48
N ARG A 427 -18.90 -4.09 -21.82
CA ARG A 427 -18.59 -4.82 -20.59
C ARG A 427 -17.51 -5.87 -20.86
N PHE A 428 -16.52 -5.92 -19.97
CA PHE A 428 -15.50 -6.94 -19.96
C PHE A 428 -15.97 -8.14 -19.12
N ASP A 429 -16.43 -9.18 -19.80
CA ASP A 429 -16.89 -10.43 -19.22
C ASP A 429 -16.45 -11.65 -20.05
N VAL A 430 -16.67 -12.86 -19.54
CA VAL A 430 -16.30 -14.12 -20.19
C VAL A 430 -16.84 -14.21 -21.62
N MET A 431 -18.06 -13.72 -21.85
CA MET A 431 -18.70 -13.77 -23.17
C MET A 431 -18.07 -12.78 -24.13
N SER A 432 -17.71 -11.58 -23.67
CA SER A 432 -16.99 -10.58 -24.47
C SER A 432 -15.61 -11.11 -24.91
N VAL A 433 -14.86 -11.76 -24.01
CA VAL A 433 -13.56 -12.36 -24.33
C VAL A 433 -13.71 -13.47 -25.38
N ARG A 434 -14.73 -14.33 -25.23
CA ARG A 434 -15.06 -15.38 -26.22
C ARG A 434 -15.49 -14.81 -27.57
N ARG A 435 -16.23 -13.69 -27.61
CA ARG A 435 -16.55 -13.00 -28.88
C ARG A 435 -15.28 -12.51 -29.58
N TRP A 436 -14.37 -11.87 -28.84
CA TRP A 436 -13.10 -11.40 -29.40
C TRP A 436 -12.21 -12.55 -29.87
N ARG A 437 -12.21 -13.69 -29.18
CA ARG A 437 -11.58 -14.93 -29.67
C ARG A 437 -12.09 -15.31 -31.05
N GLU A 438 -13.41 -15.36 -31.24
CA GLU A 438 -14.01 -15.70 -32.55
C GLU A 438 -13.61 -14.70 -33.64
N THR A 439 -13.65 -13.40 -33.32
CA THR A 439 -13.25 -12.32 -34.23
C THR A 439 -11.79 -12.44 -34.65
N ILE A 440 -10.89 -12.64 -33.69
CA ILE A 440 -9.43 -12.68 -33.94
C ILE A 440 -9.01 -13.98 -34.64
N LEU A 441 -9.60 -15.12 -34.28
CA LEU A 441 -9.33 -16.40 -34.95
C LEU A 441 -10.07 -16.55 -36.30
N GLY A 442 -10.82 -15.54 -36.73
CA GLY A 442 -11.48 -15.50 -38.04
C GLY A 442 -12.65 -16.48 -38.19
N ARG A 443 -13.28 -16.91 -37.09
CA ARG A 443 -14.44 -17.81 -37.13
C ARG A 443 -15.72 -17.00 -37.31
N LYS A 444 -16.48 -17.30 -38.38
CA LYS A 444 -17.84 -16.77 -38.56
C LYS A 444 -18.70 -17.17 -37.37
N LYS A 445 -19.39 -16.18 -36.80
CA LYS A 445 -20.43 -16.26 -35.75
C LYS A 445 -21.15 -17.63 -35.76
N PRO A 446 -21.08 -18.45 -34.71
CA PRO A 446 -21.90 -19.65 -34.65
C PRO A 446 -23.39 -19.25 -34.59
N PRO A 447 -24.29 -20.01 -35.23
CA PRO A 447 -25.73 -19.75 -35.11
C PRO A 447 -26.14 -19.91 -33.64
N ALA A 448 -27.06 -19.05 -33.19
CA ALA A 448 -27.59 -19.08 -31.83
C ALA A 448 -28.11 -20.47 -31.49
N VAL A 449 -27.44 -21.15 -30.54
CA VAL A 449 -27.93 -22.42 -30.00
C VAL A 449 -28.96 -22.08 -28.92
N ALA A 450 -30.22 -22.47 -29.18
CA ALA A 450 -31.31 -22.37 -28.21
C ALA A 450 -30.99 -23.21 -26.95
N PRO A 451 -31.44 -22.80 -25.76
CA PRO A 451 -31.09 -23.45 -24.50
C PRO A 451 -31.58 -24.91 -24.50
N GLN A 452 -30.65 -25.86 -24.48
CA GLN A 452 -30.97 -27.26 -24.21
C GLN A 452 -31.34 -27.39 -22.72
N ARG A 453 -32.61 -27.63 -22.44
CA ARG A 453 -33.06 -28.12 -21.13
C ARG A 453 -32.47 -29.51 -20.92
N LEU A 454 -31.58 -29.67 -19.94
CA LEU A 454 -31.23 -30.97 -19.39
C LEU A 454 -32.50 -31.58 -18.78
N VAL A 455 -33.05 -32.61 -19.42
CA VAL A 455 -34.02 -33.50 -18.80
C VAL A 455 -33.21 -34.63 -18.17
N ILE A 456 -33.14 -34.62 -16.84
CA ILE A 456 -32.59 -35.73 -16.06
C ILE A 456 -33.73 -36.75 -15.92
N GLU A 457 -33.67 -37.84 -16.68
CA GLU A 457 -34.55 -39.00 -16.45
C GLU A 457 -34.01 -39.85 -15.30
N PRO A 458 -34.87 -40.34 -14.38
CA PRO A 458 -34.43 -41.19 -13.28
C PRO A 458 -34.06 -42.59 -13.78
N PRO A 459 -33.13 -43.29 -13.10
CA PRO A 459 -32.64 -44.59 -13.55
C PRO A 459 -33.75 -45.64 -13.52
N SER A 460 -33.90 -46.32 -14.66
CA SER A 460 -34.75 -47.49 -14.85
C SER A 460 -34.39 -48.59 -13.85
N SER A 461 -35.39 -49.00 -13.06
CA SER A 461 -35.37 -50.26 -12.33
C SER A 461 -35.45 -51.45 -13.29
N ALA A 462 -34.86 -52.57 -12.84
CA ALA A 462 -35.16 -53.97 -13.16
C ALA A 462 -34.09 -54.77 -13.94
N PRO A 463 -34.05 -56.10 -13.79
CA PRO A 463 -34.88 -56.96 -12.93
C PRO A 463 -34.20 -57.47 -11.66
#